data_AF-A0A9P6ZW73-F1
#
_entry.id   AF-A0A9P6ZW73-F1
#
_cell.length_a   1.000
_cell.length_b   1.000
_cell.length_c   1.000
_cell.angle_alpha   90.00
_cell.angle_beta   90.00
_cell.angle_gamma   90.00
#
_symmetry.space_group_name_H-M   'P 1'
#
loop_
_entity.id
_entity.type
_entity.pdbx_description
1 polymer ?
#
loop_
_entity_poly.entity_id
_entity_poly.type
_entity_poly.pdbx_seq_one_letter_code
_entity_poly.pdbx_strand_id
1 'polypeptide(L)'
;MEPPSSPSSNITAPPDYHETSQRLAKLIAEAMTCRFALLHYDSASKSMIEWCWPVDSDGKKIPLYHLERYRNGHDFKYPCCICADGGGKGAYIEAAVYPWWNEIDKKTDWTARCALDTCGYRVKINVYFQLLSIGTFQYPQRATEQ
;
A
#
# COMPACT_ATOMS: atom_id res chain seq x y z
N MET A 1 -1.32 -33.67 50.81
CA MET A 1 -0.32 -32.97 49.98
C MET A 1 -0.62 -33.33 48.54
N GLU A 2 -1.31 -32.46 47.82
CA GLU A 2 -1.57 -32.62 46.39
C GLU A 2 -0.30 -32.25 45.59
N PRO A 3 0.02 -32.99 44.52
CA PRO A 3 1.14 -32.64 43.65
C PRO A 3 0.80 -31.39 42.82
N PRO A 4 1.78 -30.52 42.55
CA PRO A 4 1.54 -29.34 41.71
C PRO A 4 1.32 -29.76 40.25
N SER A 5 0.17 -29.38 39.71
CA SER A 5 -0.15 -29.48 38.28
C SER A 5 0.87 -28.72 37.44
N SER A 6 1.49 -29.42 36.49
CA SER A 6 2.46 -28.84 35.57
C SER A 6 1.78 -27.85 34.60
N PRO A 7 2.44 -26.73 34.23
CA PRO A 7 1.89 -25.78 33.28
C PRO A 7 1.92 -26.37 31.86
N SER A 8 0.75 -26.52 31.24
CA SER A 8 0.63 -26.79 29.80
C SER A 8 1.29 -25.68 29.02
N SER A 9 2.46 -25.97 28.46
CA SER A 9 3.10 -25.09 27.48
C SER A 9 2.31 -25.18 26.19
N ASN A 10 1.59 -24.11 25.84
CA ASN A 10 1.03 -23.96 24.51
C ASN A 10 2.19 -23.83 23.51
N ILE A 11 2.53 -24.94 22.86
CA ILE A 11 3.49 -24.98 21.77
C ILE A 11 2.80 -24.39 20.54
N THR A 12 3.01 -23.11 20.29
CA THR A 12 2.67 -22.49 19.01
C THR A 12 3.58 -23.10 17.95
N ALA A 13 3.00 -23.83 16.99
CA ALA A 13 3.75 -24.37 15.86
C ALA A 13 4.48 -23.22 15.12
N PRO A 14 5.71 -23.45 14.64
CA PRO A 14 6.43 -22.44 13.88
C PRO A 14 5.61 -22.02 12.64
N PRO A 15 5.68 -20.74 12.23
CA PRO A 15 4.93 -20.26 11.07
C PRO A 15 5.33 -21.04 9.81
N ASP A 16 4.33 -21.43 9.02
CA ASP A 16 4.57 -22.02 7.70
C ASP A 16 5.06 -20.91 6.74
N TYR A 17 6.38 -20.88 6.56
CA TYR A 17 7.06 -19.93 5.68
C TYR A 17 6.67 -20.10 4.21
N HIS A 18 6.27 -21.30 3.79
CA HIS A 18 5.90 -21.57 2.41
C HIS A 18 4.52 -21.02 2.09
N GLU A 19 3.52 -21.28 2.95
CA GLU A 19 2.18 -20.70 2.82
C GLU A 19 2.25 -19.16 2.83
N THR A 20 3.06 -18.59 3.74
CA THR A 20 3.28 -17.15 3.82
C THR A 20 3.84 -16.61 2.50
N SER A 21 4.90 -17.22 1.97
CA SER A 21 5.55 -16.76 0.74
C SER A 21 4.61 -16.84 -0.48
N GLN A 22 3.82 -17.92 -0.59
CA GLN A 22 2.84 -18.06 -1.67
C GLN A 22 1.75 -17.00 -1.61
N ARG A 23 1.22 -16.72 -0.41
CA ARG A 23 0.23 -15.65 -0.22
C ARG A 23 0.80 -14.30 -0.62
N LEU A 24 2.01 -13.96 -0.16
CA LEU A 24 2.64 -12.68 -0.51
C LEU A 24 2.88 -12.55 -2.02
N ALA A 25 3.35 -13.61 -2.67
CA ALA A 25 3.52 -13.63 -4.12
C ALA A 25 2.20 -13.39 -4.87
N LYS A 26 1.10 -14.01 -4.41
CA LYS A 26 -0.24 -13.78 -4.97
C LYS A 26 -0.67 -12.32 -4.84
N LEU A 27 -0.46 -11.70 -3.67
CA LEU A 27 -0.79 -10.30 -3.44
C LEU A 27 0.03 -9.35 -4.33
N ILE A 28 1.33 -9.61 -4.50
CA ILE A 28 2.19 -8.84 -5.41
C ILE A 28 1.67 -8.94 -6.85
N ALA A 29 1.39 -10.17 -7.31
CA ALA A 29 0.88 -10.40 -8.65
C ALA A 29 -0.46 -9.68 -8.87
N GLU A 30 -1.36 -9.71 -7.90
CA GLU A 30 -2.63 -9.00 -7.94
C GLU A 30 -2.41 -7.48 -8.11
N ALA A 31 -1.57 -6.87 -7.28
CA ALA A 31 -1.27 -5.43 -7.38
C ALA A 31 -0.61 -5.05 -8.71
N MET A 32 0.28 -5.89 -9.24
CA MET A 32 1.00 -5.63 -10.49
C MET A 32 0.17 -5.87 -11.75
N THR A 33 -0.87 -6.69 -11.68
CA THR A 33 -1.67 -7.09 -12.84
C THR A 33 -3.06 -6.47 -12.89
N CYS A 34 -3.54 -5.89 -11.78
CA CYS A 34 -4.81 -5.17 -11.74
C CYS A 34 -4.80 -3.97 -12.70
N ARG A 35 -5.78 -3.89 -13.59
CA ARG A 35 -5.87 -2.84 -14.63
C ARG A 35 -6.96 -1.81 -14.40
N PHE A 36 -7.83 -2.02 -13.42
CA PHE A 36 -9.02 -1.19 -13.19
C PHE A 36 -8.95 -0.37 -11.89
N ALA A 37 -8.10 -0.78 -10.93
CA ALA A 37 -7.89 -0.09 -9.67
C ALA A 37 -6.40 -0.10 -9.29
N LEU A 38 -5.94 0.96 -8.64
CA LEU A 38 -4.62 0.98 -8.02
C LEU A 38 -4.72 0.28 -6.67
N LEU A 39 -4.05 -0.86 -6.51
CA LEU A 39 -4.14 -1.65 -5.28
C LEU A 39 -3.01 -1.37 -4.31
N HIS A 40 -3.33 -1.34 -3.02
CA HIS A 40 -2.35 -1.26 -1.94
C HIS A 40 -2.69 -2.26 -0.83
N TYR A 41 -1.70 -2.59 0.00
CA TYR A 41 -1.88 -3.61 1.02
C TYR A 41 -2.61 -3.07 2.26
N ASP A 42 -3.64 -3.78 2.71
CA ASP A 42 -4.28 -3.54 4.00
C ASP A 42 -3.93 -4.65 4.99
N SER A 43 -3.24 -4.28 6.07
CA SER A 43 -2.82 -5.22 7.13
C SER A 43 -3.99 -5.72 7.98
N ALA A 44 -5.12 -5.01 8.01
CA ALA A 44 -6.28 -5.42 8.80
C ALA A 44 -7.01 -6.60 8.14
N SER A 45 -7.25 -6.52 6.83
CA SER A 45 -7.85 -7.60 6.03
C SER A 45 -6.83 -8.59 5.47
N LYS A 46 -5.54 -8.27 5.54
CA LYS A 46 -4.43 -9.03 4.92
C LYS A 46 -4.61 -9.24 3.42
N SER A 47 -5.15 -8.23 2.74
CA SER A 47 -5.51 -8.29 1.32
C SER A 47 -5.04 -7.05 0.57
N MET A 48 -5.09 -7.12 -0.77
CA MET A 48 -4.95 -5.95 -1.62
C MET A 48 -6.30 -5.25 -1.74
N ILE A 49 -6.37 -3.99 -1.34
CA ILE A 49 -7.57 -3.16 -1.45
C ILE A 49 -7.33 -1.99 -2.39
N GLU A 50 -8.40 -1.37 -2.84
CA GLU A 50 -8.30 -0.17 -3.67
C GLU A 50 -7.72 1.00 -2.88
N TRP A 51 -6.70 1.63 -3.45
CA TRP A 51 -6.19 2.91 -3.03
C TRP A 51 -6.90 4.01 -3.80
N CYS A 52 -7.63 4.87 -3.09
CA CYS A 52 -8.39 5.94 -3.70
C CYS A 52 -7.49 7.10 -4.13
N TRP A 53 -7.66 7.55 -5.37
CA TRP A 53 -6.96 8.71 -5.90
C TRP A 53 -7.45 10.00 -5.22
N PRO A 54 -6.55 10.88 -4.73
CA PRO A 54 -6.97 12.10 -4.07
C PRO A 54 -7.63 13.07 -5.06
N VAL A 55 -8.69 13.72 -4.62
CA VAL A 55 -9.36 14.80 -5.36
C VAL A 55 -9.36 16.12 -4.57
N ASP A 56 -9.45 17.23 -5.29
CA ASP A 56 -9.69 18.55 -4.69
C ASP A 56 -11.16 18.75 -4.29
N SER A 57 -11.49 19.95 -3.80
CA SER A 57 -12.85 20.33 -3.39
C SER A 57 -13.87 20.35 -4.53
N ASP A 58 -13.41 20.40 -5.79
CA ASP A 58 -14.26 20.34 -6.97
C ASP A 58 -14.43 18.90 -7.47
N GLY A 59 -13.84 17.92 -6.79
CA GLY A 59 -13.81 16.51 -7.21
C GLY A 59 -12.83 16.23 -8.35
N LYS A 60 -11.93 17.15 -8.69
CA LYS A 60 -10.90 16.92 -9.72
C LYS A 60 -9.73 16.15 -9.13
N LYS A 61 -9.24 15.15 -9.86
CA LYS A 61 -8.07 14.37 -9.44
C LYS A 61 -6.85 15.27 -9.27
N ILE A 62 -6.17 15.11 -8.15
CA ILE A 62 -4.89 15.76 -7.92
C ILE A 62 -3.84 15.15 -8.87
N PRO A 63 -3.14 15.95 -9.68
CA PRO A 63 -2.09 15.44 -10.56
C PRO A 63 -0.92 14.83 -9.78
N LEU A 64 -0.22 13.88 -10.41
CA LEU A 64 0.93 13.18 -9.82
C LEU A 64 2.00 14.10 -9.23
N TYR A 65 2.37 15.15 -9.97
CA TYR A 65 3.37 16.14 -9.55
C TYR A 65 2.88 17.06 -8.41
N HIS A 66 1.59 17.01 -8.06
CA HIS A 66 1.02 17.72 -6.91
C HIS A 66 0.77 16.81 -5.70
N LEU A 67 0.98 15.50 -5.81
CA LEU A 67 0.69 14.56 -4.71
C LEU A 67 1.52 14.83 -3.46
N GLU A 68 2.80 15.20 -3.60
CA GLU A 68 3.65 15.54 -2.45
C GLU A 68 3.12 16.76 -1.70
N ARG A 69 2.77 17.82 -2.43
CA ARG A 69 2.15 19.02 -1.84
C ARG A 69 0.83 18.67 -1.17
N TYR A 70 0.00 17.83 -1.79
CA TYR A 70 -1.26 17.40 -1.23
C TYR A 70 -1.06 16.59 0.07
N ARG A 71 -0.09 15.67 0.09
CA ARG A 71 0.32 14.87 1.25
C ARG A 71 0.71 15.72 2.45
N ASN A 72 1.39 16.83 2.21
CA ASN A 72 1.82 17.74 3.27
C ASN A 72 0.65 18.47 3.95
N GLY A 73 -0.43 18.74 3.20
CA GLY A 73 -1.60 19.47 3.70
C GLY A 73 -2.79 18.61 4.14
N HIS A 74 -2.83 17.33 3.76
CA HIS A 74 -4.00 16.46 3.97
C HIS A 74 -3.60 15.17 4.70
N ASP A 75 -4.55 14.52 5.36
CA ASP A 75 -4.39 13.18 5.91
C ASP A 75 -4.42 12.13 4.78
N PHE A 76 -3.46 12.29 3.88
CA PHE A 76 -3.24 11.49 2.70
C PHE A 76 -1.94 10.73 2.87
N LYS A 77 -1.94 9.47 2.44
CA LYS A 77 -0.78 8.58 2.44
C LYS A 77 -0.63 7.94 1.07
N TYR A 78 0.62 7.79 0.64
CA TYR A 78 0.94 6.98 -0.54
C TYR A 78 0.55 5.51 -0.32
N PRO A 79 0.38 4.72 -1.40
CA PRO A 79 -0.01 3.31 -1.30
C PRO A 79 0.81 2.54 -0.27
N CYS A 80 0.17 1.67 0.50
CA CYS A 80 0.81 0.82 1.47
C CYS A 80 1.45 -0.39 0.75
N CYS A 81 2.73 -0.66 1.02
CA CYS A 81 3.39 -1.84 0.52
C CYS A 81 3.22 -3.04 1.48
N ILE A 82 3.59 -4.23 1.00
CA ILE A 82 3.40 -5.49 1.72
C ILE A 82 4.26 -5.59 3.00
N CYS A 83 5.26 -4.73 3.19
CA CYS A 83 6.05 -4.68 4.43
C CYS A 83 5.21 -4.51 5.69
N ALA A 84 3.98 -4.00 5.60
CA ALA A 84 3.06 -3.90 6.73
C ALA A 84 2.49 -5.25 7.22
N ASP A 85 2.64 -6.35 6.48
CA ASP A 85 2.06 -7.67 6.82
C ASP A 85 2.54 -8.23 8.18
N GLY A 86 3.79 -7.96 8.55
CA GLY A 86 4.36 -8.35 9.84
C GLY A 86 4.16 -7.35 10.97
N GLY A 87 3.59 -6.17 10.70
CA GLY A 87 3.49 -5.06 11.67
C GLY A 87 2.28 -5.12 12.61
N GLY A 88 1.39 -6.11 12.44
CA GLY A 88 0.14 -6.22 13.18
C GLY A 88 -1.03 -5.49 12.52
N LYS A 89 -2.22 -5.58 13.15
CA LYS A 89 -3.47 -5.01 12.60
C LYS A 89 -3.38 -3.49 12.54
N GLY A 90 -3.58 -2.93 11.35
CA GLY A 90 -3.54 -1.48 11.12
C GLY A 90 -2.13 -0.92 10.86
N ALA A 91 -1.11 -1.79 10.80
CA ALA A 91 0.20 -1.38 10.31
C ALA A 91 0.10 -0.81 8.90
N TYR A 92 0.85 0.25 8.63
CA TYR A 92 0.87 0.95 7.35
C TYR A 92 2.30 1.38 7.03
N ILE A 93 2.82 0.93 5.90
CA ILE A 93 4.17 1.27 5.42
C ILE A 93 4.03 1.86 4.02
N GLU A 94 4.18 3.18 3.91
CA GLU A 94 4.08 3.90 2.64
C GLU A 94 5.13 3.39 1.64
N ALA A 95 4.68 3.12 0.42
CA ALA A 95 5.51 2.98 -0.74
C ALA A 95 6.12 4.35 -1.09
N ALA A 96 7.35 4.33 -1.60
CA ALA A 96 7.94 5.49 -2.25
C ALA A 96 7.23 5.72 -3.59
N VAL A 97 6.86 6.96 -3.86
CA VAL A 97 6.27 7.39 -5.13
C VAL A 97 7.22 8.38 -5.79
N TYR A 98 7.66 8.07 -7.02
CA TYR A 98 8.64 8.91 -7.73
C TYR A 98 8.48 8.82 -9.25
N PRO A 99 8.87 9.87 -9.97
CA PRO A 99 9.01 9.83 -11.42
C PRO A 99 10.25 9.02 -11.82
N TRP A 100 10.12 8.25 -12.89
CA TRP A 100 11.19 7.48 -13.50
C TRP A 100 11.22 7.74 -15.01
N TRP A 101 12.37 8.12 -15.54
CA TRP A 101 12.55 8.31 -16.98
C TRP A 101 12.66 6.95 -17.68
N ASN A 102 11.71 6.67 -18.58
CA ASN A 102 11.74 5.49 -19.42
C ASN A 102 12.44 5.81 -20.74
N GLU A 103 13.65 5.28 -20.92
CA GLU A 103 14.46 5.55 -22.11
C GLU A 103 13.88 4.96 -23.41
N ILE A 104 13.10 3.88 -23.32
CA ILE A 104 12.48 3.19 -24.46
C ILE A 104 11.35 4.05 -25.00
N ASP A 105 10.46 4.48 -24.11
CA ASP A 105 9.26 5.24 -24.46
C ASP A 105 9.50 6.77 -24.51
N LYS A 106 10.71 7.23 -24.15
CA LYS A 106 11.08 8.65 -23.99
C LYS A 106 10.05 9.45 -23.18
N LYS A 107 9.54 8.86 -22.10
CA LYS A 107 8.52 9.46 -21.22
C LYS A 107 8.83 9.22 -19.76
N THR A 108 8.30 10.09 -18.90
CA THR A 108 8.34 9.88 -17.44
C THR A 108 7.18 8.99 -17.00
N ASP A 109 7.49 7.80 -16.51
CA ASP A 109 6.54 6.94 -15.80
C ASP A 109 6.58 7.29 -14.31
N TRP A 110 5.42 7.35 -13.65
CA TRP A 110 5.38 7.47 -12.19
C TRP A 110 5.22 6.08 -11.60
N THR A 111 6.03 5.75 -10.58
CA THR A 111 6.02 4.42 -9.94
C THR A 111 5.80 4.56 -8.44
N ALA A 112 4.92 3.72 -7.90
CA ALA A 112 4.87 3.42 -6.47
C ALA A 112 5.66 2.12 -6.23
N ARG A 113 6.66 2.15 -5.35
CA ARG A 113 7.52 0.99 -5.04
C ARG A 113 7.75 0.89 -3.53
N CYS A 114 7.91 -0.33 -3.01
CA CYS A 114 8.44 -0.52 -1.66
C CYS A 114 9.72 0.31 -1.47
N ALA A 115 9.71 1.20 -0.47
CA ALA A 115 10.83 2.11 -0.21
C ALA A 115 12.11 1.36 0.21
N LEU A 116 11.96 0.20 0.85
CA LEU A 116 13.06 -0.68 1.25
C LEU A 116 13.45 -1.68 0.16
N ASP A 117 12.67 -1.76 -0.91
CA ASP A 117 12.85 -2.73 -2.00
C ASP A 117 12.89 -4.21 -1.58
N THR A 118 12.23 -4.57 -0.47
CA THR A 118 12.28 -5.93 0.10
C THR A 118 11.06 -6.78 -0.22
N CYS A 119 9.88 -6.18 -0.38
CA CYS A 119 8.63 -6.94 -0.54
C CYS A 119 8.13 -7.06 -1.99
N GLY A 120 8.87 -6.54 -2.98
CA GLY A 120 8.51 -6.65 -4.40
C GLY A 120 7.32 -5.80 -4.87
N TYR A 121 6.63 -5.07 -3.98
CA TYR A 121 5.55 -4.16 -4.37
C TYR A 121 6.07 -3.07 -5.32
N ARG A 122 5.58 -3.05 -6.57
CA ARG A 122 5.95 -2.08 -7.61
C ARG A 122 4.82 -1.92 -8.63
N VAL A 123 4.24 -0.73 -8.70
CA VAL A 123 3.10 -0.42 -9.58
C VAL A 123 3.34 0.88 -10.34
N LYS A 124 3.08 0.90 -11.64
CA LYS A 124 3.11 2.14 -12.45
C LYS A 124 1.82 2.91 -12.20
N ILE A 125 1.89 4.08 -11.58
CA ILE A 125 0.68 4.80 -11.13
C ILE A 125 0.09 5.74 -12.19
N ASN A 126 0.88 6.16 -13.18
CA ASN A 126 0.41 7.02 -14.27
C ASN A 126 -0.71 6.40 -15.11
N VAL A 127 -0.74 5.07 -15.25
CA VAL A 127 -1.78 4.37 -16.01
C VAL A 127 -3.16 4.52 -15.37
N TYR A 128 -3.23 4.66 -14.04
CA TYR A 128 -4.51 4.74 -13.33
C TYR A 128 -5.05 6.16 -13.21
N PHE A 129 -4.19 7.18 -13.26
CA PHE A 129 -4.63 8.58 -13.27
C PHE A 129 -5.63 8.86 -14.41
N GLN A 130 -5.41 8.23 -15.56
CA GLN A 130 -6.23 8.39 -16.76
C GLN A 130 -7.55 7.61 -16.72
N LEU A 131 -7.71 6.65 -15.80
CA LEU A 131 -8.92 5.83 -15.72
C LEU A 131 -10.04 6.61 -15.03
N LEU A 132 -11.16 6.83 -15.73
CA LEU A 132 -12.34 7.49 -15.13
C LEU A 132 -12.98 6.66 -14.01
N SER A 133 -12.77 5.34 -14.03
CA SER A 133 -13.36 4.39 -13.09
C SER A 133 -12.56 4.19 -11.79
N ILE A 134 -11.39 4.82 -11.63
CA ILE A 134 -10.62 4.65 -10.40
C ILE A 134 -11.37 5.27 -9.22
N GLY A 135 -11.37 4.59 -8.08
CA GLY A 135 -11.85 5.14 -6.82
C GLY A 135 -11.16 6.46 -6.50
N THR A 136 -11.95 7.44 -6.06
CA THR A 136 -11.46 8.76 -5.68
C THR A 136 -11.91 9.11 -4.29
N PHE A 137 -11.10 9.89 -3.56
CA PHE A 137 -11.45 10.33 -2.22
C PHE A 137 -10.94 11.75 -1.95
N GLN A 138 -11.77 12.58 -1.30
CA GLN A 138 -11.36 13.89 -0.82
C GLN A 138 -10.84 13.74 0.61
N TYR A 139 -9.52 13.76 0.76
CA TYR A 139 -8.89 13.59 2.07
C TYR A 139 -9.06 14.86 2.91
N PRO A 140 -9.28 14.74 4.23
CA PRO A 140 -9.38 15.90 5.10
C PRO A 140 -8.03 16.61 5.20
N GLN A 141 -8.04 17.92 5.44
CA GLN A 141 -6.82 18.65 5.77
C GLN A 141 -6.26 18.17 7.10
N ARG A 142 -4.93 18.17 7.24
CA ARG A 142 -4.29 17.91 8.53
C ARG A 142 -4.68 19.04 9.49
N ALA A 143 -4.97 18.69 10.74
CA ALA A 143 -5.11 19.70 11.77
C ALA A 143 -3.78 20.44 11.90
N THR A 144 -3.79 21.75 11.72
CA THR A 144 -2.66 22.59 12.12
C THR A 144 -2.66 22.57 13.64
N GLU A 145 -1.71 21.87 14.26
CA GLU A 145 -1.42 22.05 15.67
C GLU A 145 -1.01 23.53 15.84
N GLN A 146 -1.86 24.31 16.52
CA GLN A 146 -1.57 25.69 16.91
C GLN A 146 -0.72 25.71 18.18
#